data_AF-A0A1H9TU14-F1
#
_entry.id   AF-A0A1H9TU14-F1
#
_cell.length_a   1.000
_cell.length_b   1.000
_cell.length_c   1.000
_cell.angle_alpha   90.00
_cell.angle_beta   90.00
_cell.angle_gamma   90.00
#
_symmetry.space_group_name_H-M   'P 1'
#
loop_
_entity.id
_entity.type
_entity.pdbx_description
1 polymer ?
#
loop_
_entity_poly.entity_id
_entity_poly.type
_entity_poly.pdbx_seq_one_letter_code
_entity_poly.pdbx_strand_id
1 'polypeptide(L)'
;MDKQVVAIMKSLDQKEAVLRELEIKGVKEEDIQIIHRDDEDAKFFTKHFKQGDYLVIVESEKDIGHIPVEQEETLSQQRTPKGHHHHPHHQMKQGL
;
A
#
# COMPACT_ATOMS: atom_id res chain seq x y z
N MET A 1 23.91 -4.95 4.59
CA MET A 1 22.52 -4.59 4.88
C MET A 1 21.92 -4.03 3.60
N ASP A 2 20.77 -4.53 3.20
CA ASP A 2 20.11 -4.16 1.95
C ASP A 2 19.03 -3.12 2.23
N LYS A 3 19.03 -2.04 1.43
CA LYS A 3 18.02 -1.00 1.49
C LYS A 3 16.89 -1.36 0.54
N GLN A 4 15.69 -1.52 1.08
CA GLN A 4 14.50 -1.86 0.30
C GLN A 4 13.43 -0.79 0.44
N VAL A 5 12.80 -0.42 -0.67
CA VAL A 5 11.63 0.46 -0.67
C VAL A 5 10.41 -0.38 -0.30
N VAL A 6 9.83 -0.12 0.88
CA VAL A 6 8.69 -0.89 1.39
C VAL A 6 7.36 -0.19 1.15
N ALA A 7 7.33 1.14 1.08
CA ALA A 7 6.10 1.89 0.89
C ALA A 7 6.35 3.24 0.20
N ILE A 8 5.33 3.74 -0.49
CA ILE A 8 5.30 5.08 -1.08
C ILE A 8 4.05 5.78 -0.54
N MET A 9 4.26 6.88 0.18
CA MET A 9 3.20 7.66 0.81
C MET A 9 3.00 8.97 0.04
N LYS A 10 1.75 9.44 0.01
CA LYS A 10 1.38 10.73 -0.57
C LYS A 10 1.43 11.84 0.48
N SER A 11 1.14 11.53 1.73
CA SER A 11 1.14 12.47 2.84
C SER A 11 1.77 11.87 4.10
N LEU A 12 2.12 12.74 5.05
CA LEU A 12 2.64 12.32 6.35
C LEU A 12 1.58 11.68 7.24
N ASP A 13 0.28 11.89 6.99
CA ASP A 13 -0.82 11.24 7.71
C ASP A 13 -0.76 9.70 7.57
N GLN A 14 -0.20 9.21 6.46
CA GLN A 14 -0.03 7.78 6.20
C GLN A 14 1.17 7.17 6.95
N LYS A 15 2.03 8.00 7.55
CA LYS A 15 3.26 7.56 8.24
C LYS A 15 2.97 6.60 9.38
N GLU A 16 2.04 6.95 10.27
CA GLU A 16 1.76 6.15 11.47
C GLU A 16 1.27 4.74 11.11
N ALA A 17 0.41 4.62 10.10
CA ALA A 17 -0.06 3.33 9.60
C ALA A 17 1.09 2.47 9.06
N VAL A 18 1.99 3.05 8.26
CA VAL A 18 3.15 2.33 7.70
C VAL A 18 4.13 1.92 8.80
N LEU A 19 4.41 2.79 9.77
CA LEU A 19 5.29 2.48 10.89
C LEU A 19 4.73 1.34 11.75
N ARG A 20 3.42 1.33 12.01
CA ARG A 20 2.76 0.23 12.74
C ARG A 20 2.91 -1.11 12.03
N GLU A 21 2.70 -1.14 10.71
CA GLU A 21 2.88 -2.36 9.92
C GLU A 21 4.34 -2.84 9.93
N LEU A 22 5.30 -1.91 9.91
CA LEU A 22 6.72 -2.22 10.04
C LEU A 22 7.08 -2.80 11.41
N GLU A 23 6.52 -2.24 12.48
CA GLU A 23 6.69 -2.75 13.84
C GLU A 23 6.16 -4.18 13.98
N ILE A 24 4.98 -4.48 13.41
CA ILE A 24 4.40 -5.85 13.40
C ILE A 24 5.32 -6.83 12.67
N LYS A 25 6.04 -6.37 11.63
CA LYS A 25 7.04 -7.16 10.90
C LYS A 25 8.40 -7.24 11.62
N GLY A 26 8.54 -6.60 12.79
CA GLY A 26 9.75 -6.62 13.60
C GLY A 26 10.86 -5.69 13.10
N VAL A 27 10.51 -4.69 12.28
CA VAL A 27 11.44 -3.63 11.85
C VAL A 27 11.46 -2.56 12.94
N LYS A 28 12.66 -2.13 13.33
CA LYS A 28 12.81 -1.06 14.31
C LYS A 28 12.77 0.30 13.63
N GLU A 29 12.33 1.33 14.35
CA GLU A 29 12.28 2.69 13.83
C GLU A 29 13.67 3.24 13.41
N GLU A 30 14.74 2.81 14.08
CA GLU A 30 16.13 3.16 13.72
C GLU A 30 16.54 2.67 12.32
N ASP A 31 15.91 1.60 11.83
CA ASP A 31 16.17 0.99 10.52
C ASP A 31 15.28 1.59 9.41
N ILE A 32 14.39 2.54 9.74
CA ILE A 32 13.42 3.14 8.83
C ILE A 32 13.91 4.52 8.39
N GLN A 33 14.03 4.71 7.08
CA GLN A 33 14.38 5.99 6.46
C GLN A 33 13.21 6.49 5.62
N ILE A 34 12.73 7.70 5.91
CA ILE A 34 11.70 8.38 5.11
C ILE A 34 12.36 9.47 4.29
N ILE A 35 12.19 9.42 2.98
CA ILE A 35 12.77 10.38 2.02
C ILE A 35 11.65 11.16 1.35
N HIS A 36 11.71 12.48 1.39
CA HIS A 36 10.79 13.33 0.63
C HIS A 36 11.29 13.53 -0.80
N ARG A 37 10.41 13.80 -1.76
CA ARG A 37 10.76 14.05 -3.17
C ARG A 37 11.80 15.14 -3.41
N ASP A 38 11.90 16.09 -2.48
CA ASP A 38 12.82 17.24 -2.57
C ASP A 38 14.16 16.98 -1.86
N ASP A 39 14.34 15.82 -1.20
CA ASP A 39 15.62 15.46 -0.59
C ASP A 39 16.69 15.12 -1.64
N GLU A 40 17.96 15.33 -1.29
CA GLU A 40 19.08 15.01 -2.18
C GLU A 40 19.15 13.53 -2.54
N ASP A 41 18.67 12.64 -1.66
CA ASP A 41 18.62 11.20 -1.89
C ASP A 41 17.45 10.79 -2.81
N ALA A 42 16.44 11.65 -2.97
CA ALA A 42 15.29 11.39 -3.83
C ALA A 42 15.68 11.19 -5.31
N LYS A 43 16.80 11.78 -5.74
CA LYS A 43 17.32 11.65 -7.11
C LYS A 43 17.55 10.20 -7.54
N PHE A 44 17.87 9.32 -6.59
CA PHE A 44 18.08 7.89 -6.86
C PHE A 44 16.76 7.12 -7.01
N PHE A 45 15.64 7.70 -6.57
CA PHE A 45 14.33 7.03 -6.52
C PHE A 45 13.23 7.77 -7.29
N THR A 46 13.60 8.68 -8.20
CA THR A 46 12.68 9.49 -9.05
C THR A 46 11.52 8.70 -9.67
N LYS A 47 11.72 7.43 -10.04
CA LYS A 47 10.68 6.56 -10.60
C LYS A 47 9.52 6.27 -9.63
N HIS A 48 9.80 6.23 -8.32
CA HIS A 48 8.82 5.91 -7.28
C HIS A 48 7.98 7.13 -6.88
N PHE A 49 8.54 8.33 -6.97
CA PHE A 49 7.84 9.58 -6.67
C PHE A 49 6.69 9.92 -7.63
N LYS A 50 6.47 9.10 -8.68
CA LYS A 50 5.24 9.19 -9.50
C LYS A 50 3.98 8.75 -8.74
N GLN A 51 4.13 8.01 -7.64
CA GLN A 51 3.01 7.42 -6.88
C GLN A 51 2.72 8.15 -5.56
N GLY A 52 3.66 8.97 -5.07
CA GLY A 52 3.53 9.78 -3.85
C GLY A 52 4.79 10.61 -3.60
N ASP A 53 4.71 11.55 -2.67
CA ASP A 53 5.79 12.51 -2.39
C ASP A 53 6.79 12.01 -1.33
N TYR A 54 6.48 10.92 -0.62
CA TYR A 54 7.32 10.34 0.43
C TYR A 54 7.61 8.87 0.15
N LEU A 55 8.85 8.47 0.40
CA LEU A 55 9.35 7.11 0.24
C LEU A 55 9.77 6.56 1.59
N VAL A 56 9.35 5.33 1.90
CA VAL A 56 9.77 4.62 3.10
C VAL A 56 10.72 3.50 2.69
N ILE A 57 11.95 3.61 3.20
CA ILE A 57 13.04 2.67 2.98
C ILE A 57 13.34 2.00 4.30
N VAL A 58 13.58 0.69 4.26
CA VAL A 58 14.00 -0.09 5.41
C VAL A 58 15.36 -0.70 5.13
N GLU A 59 16.23 -0.63 6.12
CA GLU A 59 17.49 -1.37 6.12
C GLU A 59 17.30 -2.68 6.89
N SER A 60 17.30 -3.82 6.19
CA SER A 60 17.13 -5.12 6.84
C SER A 60 17.85 -6.22 6.07
N GLU A 61 18.25 -7.28 6.78
CA GLU A 61 18.76 -8.51 6.16
C GLU A 61 17.63 -9.39 5.61
N LYS A 62 16.38 -9.12 6.01
CA LYS A 62 15.19 -9.87 5.59
C LYS A 62 14.42 -9.11 4.53
N ASP A 63 13.80 -9.82 3.60
CA ASP A 63 12.82 -9.25 2.68
C ASP A 63 11.53 -8.94 3.46
N ILE A 64 11.22 -7.64 3.59
CA ILE A 64 10.04 -7.13 4.31
C ILE A 64 8.83 -7.07 3.37
N GLY A 65 9.07 -7.00 2.07
CA GLY A 65 8.07 -6.84 1.03
C GLY A 65 7.40 -5.47 1.03
N HIS A 66 6.39 -5.30 0.17
CA HIS A 66 5.64 -4.06 0.04
C HIS A 66 4.57 -3.91 1.14
N ILE A 67 4.43 -2.73 1.72
CA ILE A 67 3.42 -2.39 2.72
C ILE A 67 2.29 -1.62 2.04
N PRO A 68 1.03 -2.09 2.15
CA PRO A 68 -0.10 -1.36 1.63
C PRO A 68 -0.26 -0.03 2.39
N VAL A 69 -0.24 1.07 1.66
CA VAL A 69 -0.58 2.38 2.20
C VAL A 69 -2.05 2.62 1.85
N GLU A 70 -2.89 2.89 2.86
CA GLU A 70 -4.30 3.23 2.63
C GLU A 70 -4.35 4.47 1.75
N GLN A 71 -4.65 4.27 0.46
CA GLN A 71 -4.90 5.38 -0.44
C GLN A 71 -6.20 6.00 0.03
N GLU A 72 -6.16 7.26 0.45
CA GLU A 72 -7.36 8.06 0.59
C GLU A 72 -8.17 7.84 -0.70
N GLU A 73 -9.31 7.14 -0.59
CA GLU A 73 -10.14 6.78 -1.72
C GLU A 73 -10.55 8.07 -2.39
N THR A 74 -9.88 8.45 -3.47
CA THR A 74 -10.49 9.32 -4.45
C THR A 74 -11.71 8.55 -4.94
N LEU A 75 -12.90 8.95 -4.47
CA LEU A 75 -14.21 8.48 -4.88
C LEU A 75 -14.37 8.58 -6.40
N SER A 76 -13.77 7.66 -7.15
CA SER A 76 -13.94 7.46 -8.59
C SER A 76 -13.03 6.34 -9.05
N GLN A 77 -13.55 5.11 -9.06
CA GLN A 77 -14.02 4.48 -10.29
C GLN A 77 -14.42 3.04 -10.01
N GLN A 78 -15.67 2.74 -10.38
CA GLN A 78 -16.22 1.40 -10.63
C GLN A 78 -16.05 0.37 -9.50
N ARG A 79 -17.11 0.28 -8.70
CA ARG A 79 -17.63 -1.00 -8.21
C ARG A 79 -17.76 -1.97 -9.39
N THR A 80 -16.72 -2.73 -9.71
CA THR A 80 -16.92 -4.02 -10.36
C THR A 80 -17.54 -4.90 -9.29
N PRO A 81 -18.79 -5.37 -9.41
CA PRO A 81 -19.33 -6.30 -8.44
C PRO A 81 -18.46 -7.56 -8.55
N LYS A 82 -17.69 -7.87 -7.50
CA LYS A 82 -17.15 -9.21 -7.28
C LYS A 82 -18.32 -10.16 -7.45
N GLY A 83 -18.20 -11.09 -8.40
CA GLY A 83 -19.26 -12.02 -8.79
C GLY A 83 -19.99 -12.56 -7.57
N HIS A 84 -21.19 -12.04 -7.35
CA HIS A 84 -22.13 -12.65 -6.42
C HIS A 84 -22.49 -14.00 -7.04
N HIS A 85 -22.18 -15.09 -6.35
CA HIS A 85 -22.77 -16.38 -6.64
C HIS A 85 -24.29 -16.21 -6.64
N HIS A 86 -24.89 -16.13 -7.84
CA HIS A 86 -26.33 -16.28 -7.96
C HIS A 86 -26.63 -17.75 -7.69
N HIS A 87 -27.09 -18.03 -6.48
CA HIS A 87 -27.85 -19.25 -6.21
C HIS A 87 -28.95 -19.37 -7.29
N PRO A 88 -29.13 -20.55 -7.91
CA PRO A 88 -30.24 -20.74 -8.82
C PRO A 88 -31.55 -20.51 -8.05
N HIS A 89 -32.28 -19.49 -8.49
CA HIS A 89 -33.61 -19.15 -7.98
C HIS A 89 -34.57 -20.28 -8.40
N HIS A 90 -35.22 -20.93 -7.45
CA HIS A 90 -36.31 -21.87 -7.70
C HIS A 90 -37.36 -21.20 -8.61
N GLN A 91 -37.67 -21.83 -9.74
CA GLN A 91 -38.84 -21.49 -10.55
C GLN A 91 -39.82 -22.66 -10.50
N MET A 92 -40.89 -22.54 -9.69
CA MET A 92 -42.12 -23.29 -9.92
C MET A 92 -42.97 -22.50 -10.91
N LYS A 93 -43.52 -23.16 -11.94
CA LYS A 93 -44.67 -22.65 -12.68
C LYS A 93 -45.61 -23.81 -13.02
N GLN A 94 -46.80 -23.77 -12.43
CA GLN A 94 -47.95 -24.60 -12.78
C GLN A 94 -48.48 -24.25 -14.19
N GLY A 95 -49.09 -25.22 -14.87
CA GLY A 95 -50.29 -25.01 -15.70
C GLY A 95 -50.20 -25.42 -17.18
N LEU A 96 -50.71 -26.62 -17.49
CA LEU A 96 -51.81 -26.88 -18.43
C LEU A 96 -52.36 -28.29 -18.19
#